data_AF-A0A354XK00-F1
#
_entry.id   AF-A0A354XK00-F1
#
_cell.length_a   1.000
_cell.length_b   1.000
_cell.length_c   1.000
_cell.angle_alpha   90.00
_cell.angle_beta   90.00
_cell.angle_gamma   90.00
#
_symmetry.space_group_name_H-M   'P 1'
#
loop_
_entity.id
_entity.type
_entity.pdbx_description
1 polymer ?
#
loop_
_entity_poly.entity_id
_entity_poly.type
_entity_poly.pdbx_seq_one_letter_code
_entity_poly.pdbx_strand_id
1 'polypeptide(L)' 'MLAGGIEAPPTDTRRNAAPWFTPPAHRDANHVVVIGAGIAGSSVAAALAKRGKQVTVVERDAPGAGGSGNRQGALYVKLA' A
#
# COMPACT_ATOMS: atom_id res chain seq x y z
N MET A 1 19.83 23.28 3.84
CA MET A 1 18.82 22.25 4.20
C MET A 1 19.57 21.02 4.66
N LEU A 2 19.24 20.45 5.82
CA LEU A 2 19.74 19.12 6.20
C LEU A 2 18.90 18.07 5.49
N ALA A 3 19.56 17.20 4.71
CA ALA A 3 18.97 15.99 4.17
C ALA A 3 19.79 14.79 4.69
N GLY A 4 19.10 13.71 5.05
CA GLY A 4 19.71 12.47 5.53
C GLY A 4 19.07 11.27 4.84
N GLY A 5 19.84 10.19 4.72
CA GLY A 5 19.37 8.90 4.22
C GLY A 5 19.21 7.91 5.36
N ILE A 6 18.23 7.02 5.26
CA ILE A 6 18.14 5.82 6.10
C ILE A 6 18.68 4.68 5.24
N GLU A 7 19.91 4.25 5.53
CA GLU A 7 20.61 3.20 4.77
C GLU A 7 19.98 1.82 4.99
N ALA A 8 19.54 1.54 6.22
CA ALA A 8 18.79 0.36 6.58
C ALA A 8 17.64 0.74 7.55
N PRO A 9 16.45 0.12 7.41
CA PRO A 9 15.37 0.35 8.35
C PRO A 9 15.81 -0.09 9.75
N PRO A 10 15.52 0.72 10.79
CA PRO A 10 15.89 0.38 12.16
C PRO A 10 15.16 -0.89 12.61
N THR A 11 15.86 -1.75 13.36
CA THR A 11 15.27 -2.95 13.97
C THR A 11 14.23 -2.53 15.02
N ASP A 12 12.94 -2.76 14.74
CA ASP A 12 11.85 -2.46 15.69
C ASP A 12 11.45 -3.71 16.48
N THR A 13 11.98 -3.84 17.69
CA THR A 13 11.67 -4.96 18.61
C THR A 13 10.39 -4.74 19.41
N ARG A 14 9.76 -3.55 19.35
CA ARG A 14 8.55 -3.24 20.15
C ARG A 14 7.37 -4.14 19.81
N ARG A 15 7.33 -4.65 18.58
CA ARG A 15 6.30 -5.60 18.13
C ARG A 15 6.48 -7.01 18.73
N ASN A 16 7.67 -7.35 19.24
CA ASN A 16 7.94 -8.68 19.81
C ASN A 16 7.11 -8.94 21.08
N ALA A 17 6.80 -7.89 21.86
CA ALA A 17 5.99 -8.01 23.08
C ALA A 17 4.48 -8.15 22.80
N ALA A 18 4.05 -7.91 21.56
CA ALA A 18 2.65 -7.84 21.16
C ALA A 18 2.41 -8.73 19.93
N PRO A 19 2.31 -10.06 20.11
CA PRO A 19 2.25 -11.03 19.01
C PRO A 19 1.09 -10.77 18.04
N TRP A 20 0.00 -10.14 18.49
CA TRP A 20 -1.13 -9.71 17.66
C TRP A 20 -0.79 -8.62 16.62
N PHE A 21 0.37 -7.95 16.73
CA PHE A 21 0.89 -7.03 15.71
C PHE A 21 1.89 -7.68 14.74
N THR A 22 2.12 -9.00 14.86
CA THR A 22 3.02 -9.72 13.95
C THR A 22 2.26 -10.08 12.67
N PRO A 23 2.63 -9.52 11.50
CA PRO A 23 2.03 -9.95 10.25
C PRO A 23 2.41 -11.41 9.96
N PRO A 24 1.57 -12.16 9.22
CA PRO A 24 1.92 -13.51 8.79
C PRO A 24 3.20 -13.51 7.96
N ALA A 25 3.91 -14.64 7.96
CA ALA A 25 5.12 -14.81 7.15
C ALA A 25 4.82 -14.50 5.68
N HIS A 26 5.75 -13.78 5.03
CA HIS A 26 5.65 -13.45 3.62
C HIS A 26 5.54 -14.73 2.77
N ARG A 27 4.55 -14.76 1.88
CA ARG A 27 4.41 -15.81 0.86
C ARG A 27 4.66 -15.17 -0.49
N ASP A 28 5.58 -15.77 -1.25
CA ASP A 28 5.82 -15.28 -2.59
C ASP A 28 4.64 -15.59 -3.51
N ALA A 29 4.27 -14.62 -4.34
CA ALA A 29 3.19 -14.74 -5.31
C ALA A 29 3.66 -14.11 -6.61
N ASN A 30 3.56 -14.86 -7.72
CA ASN A 30 3.91 -14.36 -9.04
C ASN A 30 2.76 -13.55 -9.66
N HIS A 31 1.51 -13.85 -9.27
CA HIS A 31 0.31 -13.18 -9.74
C HIS A 31 -0.58 -12.79 -8.55
N VAL A 32 -1.02 -11.53 -8.53
CA VAL A 32 -1.88 -10.97 -7.48
C VAL A 32 -3.14 -10.40 -8.12
N VAL A 33 -4.29 -10.68 -7.50
CA VAL A 33 -5.56 -10.03 -7.84
C VAL A 33 -5.84 -8.94 -6.82
N VAL A 34 -6.05 -7.71 -7.30
CA VAL A 34 -6.47 -6.56 -6.49
C VAL A 34 -7.95 -6.29 -6.77
N ILE A 35 -8.78 -6.36 -5.72
CA ILE A 35 -10.21 -6.08 -5.81
C ILE A 35 -10.43 -4.61 -5.41
N GLY A 36 -10.91 -3.82 -6.37
CA GLY A 36 -11.14 -2.39 -6.26
C GLY A 36 -10.06 -1.56 -6.98
N ALA A 37 -10.50 -0.64 -7.83
CA ALA A 37 -9.67 0.32 -8.56
C ALA A 37 -9.82 1.77 -8.03
N GLY A 38 -10.11 1.90 -6.72
CA GLY A 38 -9.95 3.17 -5.99
C GLY A 38 -8.48 3.50 -5.70
N ILE A 39 -8.22 4.62 -5.02
CA ILE A 39 -6.84 5.11 -4.79
C ILE A 39 -5.95 4.08 -4.09
N ALA A 40 -6.48 3.36 -3.09
CA ALA A 40 -5.73 2.34 -2.36
C ALA A 40 -5.40 1.14 -3.25
N GLY A 41 -6.39 0.59 -3.96
CA GLY A 41 -6.21 -0.57 -4.83
C GLY A 41 -5.25 -0.28 -6.00
N SER A 42 -5.44 0.85 -6.67
CA SER A 42 -4.54 1.29 -7.75
C SER A 42 -3.10 1.54 -7.26
N SER A 43 -2.93 2.08 -6.05
CA SER A 43 -1.60 2.25 -5.45
C SER A 43 -0.92 0.92 -5.14
N VAL A 44 -1.66 -0.05 -4.59
CA VAL A 44 -1.17 -1.40 -4.33
C VAL A 44 -0.80 -2.11 -5.63
N ALA A 45 -1.66 -2.06 -6.65
CA ALA A 45 -1.42 -2.66 -7.95
C ALA A 45 -0.14 -2.09 -8.60
N ALA A 46 0.02 -0.77 -8.60
CA ALA A 46 1.22 -0.12 -9.12
C ALA A 46 2.49 -0.50 -8.33
N ALA A 47 2.39 -0.59 -7.00
CA ALA A 47 3.51 -0.98 -6.14
C ALA A 47 3.93 -2.44 -6.37
N LEU A 48 2.99 -3.36 -6.59
CA LEU A 48 3.26 -4.77 -6.89
C LEU A 48 3.84 -4.95 -8.30
N ALA A 49 3.26 -4.28 -9.30
CA ALA A 49 3.76 -4.30 -10.67
C ALA A 49 5.21 -3.79 -10.77
N LYS A 50 5.54 -2.70 -10.06
CA LYS A 50 6.93 -2.20 -9.95
C LYS A 50 7.91 -3.19 -9.33
N ARG A 51 7.43 -4.16 -8.55
CA ARG A 51 8.21 -5.25 -7.95
C ARG A 51 8.23 -6.51 -8.83
N GLY A 52 7.80 -6.41 -10.08
CA GLY A 52 7.82 -7.51 -11.04
C GLY A 52 6.69 -8.53 -10.86
N LYS A 53 5.66 -8.21 -10.08
CA LYS A 53 4.50 -9.10 -9.92
C LYS A 53 3.52 -8.89 -11.07
N GLN A 54 2.95 -9.98 -11.59
CA GLN A 54 1.78 -9.90 -12.45
C GLN A 54 0.59 -9.44 -11.58
N VAL A 55 -0.21 -8.48 -12.06
CA VAL A 55 -1.34 -7.95 -11.31
C VAL A 55 -2.58 -7.91 -12.19
N THR A 56 -3.69 -8.46 -11.68
CA THR A 56 -5.04 -8.25 -12.24
C THR A 56 -5.82 -7.35 -11.30
N VAL A 57 -6.38 -6.28 -11.82
CA VAL A 57 -7.27 -5.40 -11.06
C VAL A 57 -8.71 -5.66 -11.48
N VAL A 58 -9.59 -5.87 -10.51
CA VAL A 58 -11.03 -6.09 -10.74
C VAL A 58 -11.78 -4.94 -10.09
N GLU A 59 -12.56 -4.20 -10.87
CA GLU A 59 -13.45 -3.14 -10.42
C GLU A 59 -14.86 -3.43 -10.92
N ARG A 60 -15.87 -3.10 -10.12
CA ARG A 60 -17.28 -3.30 -10.45
C ARG A 60 -17.74 -2.29 -11.49
N ASP A 61 -17.41 -1.02 -11.28
CA ASP A 61 -17.85 0.10 -12.11
C ASP A 61 -16.69 0.60 -12.99
N ALA A 62 -16.20 1.81 -12.75
CA ALA A 62 -15.02 2.38 -13.42
C ALA A 62 -13.92 2.71 -12.39
N PRO A 63 -12.64 2.81 -12.81
CA PRO A 63 -11.57 3.25 -11.92
C PRO A 63 -11.91 4.57 -11.22
N GLY A 64 -11.77 4.60 -9.90
CA GLY A 64 -12.10 5.76 -9.10
C GLY A 64 -13.61 6.06 -8.95
N ALA A 65 -14.53 5.27 -9.50
CA ALA A 65 -15.97 5.56 -9.43
C ALA A 65 -16.56 5.63 -8.01
N GLY A 66 -15.92 4.98 -7.03
CA GLY A 66 -16.28 5.06 -5.61
C GLY A 66 -15.75 6.32 -4.90
N GLY A 67 -15.39 6.19 -3.61
CA GLY A 67 -14.92 7.30 -2.78
C GLY A 67 -13.60 7.98 -3.22
N SER A 68 -12.99 7.55 -4.32
CA SER A 68 -11.76 8.12 -4.89
C SER A 68 -12.00 9.03 -6.11
N GLY A 69 -13.24 9.22 -6.55
CA GLY A 69 -13.58 9.89 -7.82
C GLY A 69 -13.72 11.41 -7.75
N ASN A 70 -13.34 12.02 -6.63
CA ASN A 70 -13.45 13.47 -6.47
C ASN A 70 -12.55 14.21 -7.47
N ARG A 71 -13.07 15.27 -8.10
CA ARG A 71 -12.30 16.12 -9.03
C ARG A 71 -11.13 16.86 -8.35
N GLN A 72 -11.24 17.07 -7.04
CA GLN A 72 -10.24 17.74 -6.22
C GLN A 72 -10.12 16.99 -4.89
N GLY A 73 -8.89 16.90 -4.37
CA GLY A 73 -8.61 16.31 -3.07
C GLY A 73 -7.66 17.22 -2.28
N ALA A 74 -7.92 17.37 -0.99
CA ALA A 74 -7.00 18.03 -0.07
C ALA A 74 -6.14 16.97 0.62
N LEU A 75 -4.83 17.19 0.65
CA LEU A 75 -3.88 16.33 1.35
C LEU A 75 -3.20 17.14 2.45
N TYR A 76 -3.32 16.65 3.69
CA TYR A 76 -2.64 17.21 4.85
C TYR A 76 -2.33 16.09 5.84
N VAL A 77 -1.30 16.27 6.65
CA VAL A 77 -0.99 15.33 7.74
C VAL A 77 -1.92 15.64 8.91
N LYS A 78 -2.67 14.64 9.38
CA LYS A 78 -3.43 14.75 10.63
C LYS A 78 -2.48 14.54 11.80
N LEU A 79 -2.17 15.62 12.52
CA LEU A 79 -1.45 15.56 13.79
C LEU A 79 -2.47 15.25 14.89
N ALA A 80 -2.40 14.05 15.45
CA ALA A 80 -3.15 13.59 16.61
C ALA A 80 -2.16 13.03 17.62
#